data_AF-A0A2X3EWT4-F1
#
_entry.id   AF-A0A2X3EWT4-F1
#
_cell.length_a   1.000
_cell.length_b   1.000
_cell.length_c   1.000
_cell.angle_alpha   90.00
_cell.angle_beta   90.00
_cell.angle_gamma   90.00
#
_symmetry.space_group_name_H-M   'P 1'
#
loop_
_entity.id
_entity.type
_entity.pdbx_description
1 polymer ?
#
loop_
_entity_poly.entity_id
_entity_poly.type
_entity_poly.pdbx_seq_one_letter_code
_entity_poly.pdbx_strand_id
1 'polypeptide(L)' 'MTDPRTGAILALVSTPSYDPNLFVDGISSKDYSALLNDPNTPLVNRATQGVYPPASTVKPYVAVSALSAG' A
#
# COMPACT_ATOMS: atom_id res chain seq x y z
N MET A 1 -3.83 -1.02 -9.15
CA MET A 1 -4.51 -1.49 -10.38
C MET A 1 -3.48 -2.15 -11.28
N THR A 2 -3.84 -3.27 -11.90
CA THR A 2 -2.94 -4.07 -12.73
C THR A 2 -3.61 -4.49 -14.04
N ASP A 3 -2.83 -4.72 -15.09
CA ASP A 3 -3.28 -5.47 -16.27
C ASP A 3 -3.12 -6.98 -16.00
N PRO A 4 -4.20 -7.78 -15.96
CA PRO A 4 -4.11 -9.20 -15.63
C PRO A 4 -3.42 -10.04 -16.71
N ARG A 5 -3.25 -9.52 -17.93
CA ARG A 5 -2.64 -10.25 -19.05
C ARG A 5 -1.12 -10.16 -19.04
N THR A 6 -0.59 -9.04 -18.52
CA THR A 6 0.85 -8.73 -18.53
C THR A 6 1.44 -8.62 -17.12
N GLY A 7 0.60 -8.44 -16.09
CA GLY A 7 1.04 -8.18 -14.72
C GLY A 7 1.48 -6.73 -14.47
N ALA A 8 1.41 -5.84 -15.47
CA ALA A 8 1.88 -4.46 -15.33
C ALA A 8 1.05 -3.67 -14.30
N ILE A 9 1.73 -2.89 -13.45
CA ILE A 9 1.09 -1.98 -12.49
C ILE A 9 0.73 -0.69 -13.22
N LEU A 10 -0.57 -0.44 -13.37
CA LEU A 10 -1.08 0.77 -14.00
C LEU A 10 -1.25 1.92 -13.00
N ALA A 11 -1.52 1.57 -11.74
CA ALA A 11 -1.61 2.53 -10.64
C ALA A 11 -1.28 1.86 -9.30
N LEU A 12 -0.48 2.53 -8.48
CA LEU A 12 -0.20 2.17 -7.10
C LEU A 12 -0.28 3.46 -6.28
N VAL A 13 -1.26 3.53 -5.39
CA VAL A 13 -1.53 4.73 -4.59
C VAL A 13 -1.63 4.33 -3.12
N SER A 14 -1.01 5.12 -2.25
CA SER A 14 -1.12 4.99 -0.79
C SER A 14 -1.54 6.35 -0.23
N THR A 15 -2.61 6.36 0.56
CA THR A 15 -3.13 7.58 1.20
C THR A 15 -3.19 7.43 2.73
N PRO A 16 -2.93 8.50 3.50
CA PRO A 16 -2.48 9.81 3.02
C PRO A 16 -1.06 9.77 2.45
N SER A 17 -0.78 10.67 1.51
CA SER A 17 0.53 10.83 0.86
C SER A 17 1.23 12.08 1.38
N TYR A 18 2.45 12.36 0.91
CA TYR A 18 3.23 13.54 1.25
C TYR A 18 3.86 14.12 -0.03
N ASP A 19 4.24 15.41 0.00
CA ASP A 19 4.95 16.03 -1.12
C ASP A 19 6.41 15.54 -1.15
N PRO A 20 6.85 14.80 -2.19
CA PRO A 20 8.22 14.30 -2.28
C PRO A 20 9.24 15.43 -2.47
N ASN A 21 8.84 16.61 -2.94
CA ASN A 21 9.74 17.75 -3.12
C ASN A 21 10.32 18.25 -1.80
N LEU A 22 9.64 17.98 -0.67
CA LEU A 22 10.16 18.28 0.67
C LEU A 22 11.51 17.60 0.95
N PHE A 23 11.84 16.51 0.25
CA PHE A 23 13.07 15.75 0.45
C PHE A 23 14.18 16.08 -0.57
N VAL A 24 13.88 16.81 -1.65
CA VAL A 24 14.81 17.03 -2.77
C VAL A 24 16.07 17.79 -2.33
N ASP A 25 15.89 18.89 -1.61
CA ASP A 25 17.00 19.74 -1.11
C ASP A 25 17.31 19.51 0.38
N GLY A 26 16.76 18.43 0.96
CA GLY A 26 16.83 18.13 2.38
C GLY A 26 15.63 18.68 3.15
N ILE A 27 14.86 17.76 3.74
CA ILE A 27 13.67 18.10 4.52
C ILE A 27 14.02 18.82 5.81
N SER A 28 13.25 19.85 6.17
CA SER A 28 13.41 20.52 7.46
C SER A 28 13.09 19.56 8.61
N SER A 29 13.78 19.69 9.75
CA SER A 29 13.50 18.86 10.92
C SER A 29 12.05 19.00 11.41
N LYS A 30 11.43 20.17 11.21
CA LYS A 30 10.03 20.43 11.54
C LYS A 30 9.08 19.61 10.65
N ASP A 31 9.28 19.66 9.34
CA ASP A 31 8.40 18.97 8.38
C ASP A 31 8.58 17.45 8.47
N TYR A 32 9.82 16.99 8.68
CA TYR A 32 10.08 15.59 8.92
C TYR A 32 9.42 15.09 10.22
N SER A 33 9.51 15.89 11.29
CA SER A 33 8.83 15.57 12.55
C SER A 33 7.30 15.57 12.41
N ALA A 34 6.74 16.43 11.56
CA ALA A 34 5.31 16.44 11.27
C ALA A 34 4.87 15.16 10.55
N LEU A 35 5.62 14.70 9.54
CA LEU A 35 5.33 13.45 8.82
C LEU A 35 5.50 12.21 9.70
N LEU A 36 6.50 12.21 10.59
CA LEU A 36 6.77 11.10 11.50
C LEU A 36 5.72 10.96 12.59
N ASN A 37 5.23 12.09 13.12
CA ASN A 37 4.26 12.11 14.22
C ASN A 37 2.80 12.20 13.73
N ASP A 38 2.55 12.21 12.42
CA ASP A 38 1.20 12.16 11.88
C ASP A 38 0.57 10.79 12.23
N PRO A 39 -0.54 10.75 12.98
CA PRO A 39 -1.21 9.50 13.34
C PRO A 39 -1.68 8.69 12.13
N ASN A 40 -1.88 9.35 10.97
CA ASN A 40 -2.25 8.71 9.73
C ASN A 40 -1.05 8.15 8.96
N THR A 41 0.16 8.21 9.49
CA THR A 41 1.38 7.54 8.99
C THR A 41 1.57 7.65 7.46
N PRO A 42 1.71 8.86 6.91
CA PRO A 42 1.81 9.10 5.47
C PRO A 42 3.08 8.51 4.83
N LEU A 43 4.12 8.27 5.63
CA LEU A 43 5.38 7.65 5.18
C LEU A 43 5.22 6.16 4.85
N VAL A 44 4.13 5.52 5.29
CA VAL A 44 3.89 4.10 5.04
C VAL A 44 3.25 3.90 3.67
N ASN A 45 3.90 3.10 2.83
CA ASN A 45 3.28 2.63 1.59
C ASN A 45 2.29 1.48 1.90
N ARG A 46 1.01 1.81 2.07
CA ARG A 46 -0.05 0.84 2.42
C ARG A 46 -0.31 -0.20 1.34
N ALA A 47 0.03 0.09 0.08
CA ALA A 47 -0.18 -0.85 -1.02
C ALA A 47 0.77 -2.05 -0.97
N THR A 48 1.94 -1.91 -0.34
CA THR A 48 2.96 -2.96 -0.25
C THR A 48 3.31 -3.36 1.18
N GLN A 49 3.24 -2.41 2.12
CA GLN A 49 3.61 -2.61 3.52
C GLN A 49 2.39 -2.63 4.45
N GLY A 50 1.19 -2.39 3.93
CA GLY A 50 -0.05 -2.47 4.70
C GLY A 50 -0.40 -3.92 5.02
N VAL A 51 -0.38 -4.28 6.30
CA VAL A 51 -0.79 -5.61 6.77
C VAL A 51 -2.22 -5.53 7.26
N TYR A 52 -3.13 -6.17 6.54
CA TYR A 52 -4.56 -6.21 6.87
C TYR A 52 -5.07 -7.64 6.81
N PRO A 53 -6.02 -8.03 7.69
CA PRO A 53 -6.75 -9.26 7.50
C PRO A 53 -7.44 -9.24 6.12
N PRO A 54 -7.15 -10.21 5.23
CA PRO A 54 -7.71 -10.18 3.86
C PRO A 54 -9.21 -10.48 3.83
N ALA A 55 -9.78 -10.94 4.95
CA ALA A 55 -11.21 -11.17 5.13
C ALA A 55 -11.83 -11.95 3.95
N SER A 56 -12.99 -11.52 3.44
CA SER A 56 -13.71 -12.26 2.37
C SER A 56 -13.00 -12.28 1.01
N THR A 57 -11.94 -11.49 0.80
CA THR A 57 -11.20 -11.49 -0.48
C THR A 57 -10.51 -12.82 -0.74
N VAL A 58 -10.25 -13.64 0.30
CA VAL A 58 -9.62 -14.97 0.14
C VAL A 58 -10.59 -16.05 -0.35
N LYS A 59 -11.91 -15.83 -0.24
CA LYS A 59 -12.92 -16.87 -0.45
C LYS A 59 -12.86 -17.57 -1.81
N PRO A 60 -12.70 -16.86 -2.95
CA PRO A 60 -12.58 -17.53 -4.25
C PRO A 60 -11.37 -18.46 -4.31
N TYR A 61 -10.23 -18.05 -3.76
CA TYR A 61 -9.02 -18.86 -3.74
C TYR A 61 -9.19 -20.10 -2.85
N VAL A 62 -9.79 -19.94 -1.67
CA VAL A 62 -10.10 -21.06 -0.78
C VAL A 62 -11.05 -22.05 -1.45
N ALA A 63 -12.07 -21.57 -2.18
CA ALA A 63 -13.01 -22.43 -2.89
C ALA A 63 -12.31 -23.25 -4.00
N VAL A 64 -11.44 -22.62 -4.80
CA VAL A 64 -10.64 -23.33 -5.82
C VAL A 64 -9.72 -24.37 -5.16
N SER A 65 -9.05 -24.02 -4.07
CA SER A 65 -8.20 -24.96 -3.32
C SER A 65 -9.00 -26.13 -2.76
N ALA A 66 -10.20 -25.89 -2.22
CA ALA A 66 -11.07 -26.94 -1.71
C ALA A 66 -11.49 -27.90 -2.82
N LEU A 67 -12.00 -27.38 -3.94
CA LEU A 67 -12.38 -28.19 -5.11
C LEU A 67 -11.20 -28.98 -5.68
N SER A 68 -9.98 -28.44 -5.60
CA SER A 68 -8.77 -29.12 -6.06
C SER A 68 -8.30 -30.21 -5.08
N ALA A 69 -8.66 -30.08 -3.80
CA ALA A 69 -8.30 -31.03 -2.75
C ALA A 69 -9.30 -32.20 -2.63
N GLY A 70 -10.55 -32.06 -3.12
CA GLY A 70 -11.57 -33.11 -3.17
C GLY A 70 -12.94 -32.65 -2.69
#